data_AF-A0A0W0YX24-F1
#
_entry.id   AF-A0A0W0YX24-F1
#
_cell.length_a   1.000
_cell.length_b   1.000
_cell.length_c   1.000
_cell.angle_alpha   90.00
_cell.angle_beta   90.00
_cell.angle_gamma   90.00
#
_symmetry.space_group_name_H-M   'P 1'
#
loop_
_entity.id
_entity.type
_entity.pdbx_description
1 polymer ?
#
loop_
_entity_poly.entity_id
_entity_poly.type
_entity_poly.pdbx_seq_one_letter_code
_entity_poly.pdbx_strand_id
1 'polypeptide(L)' 'MSAGELLLTLFVALIVFGPNKLPMLATHMGKLFRILNRCRNRLADFWQEQLNEQQLQDNTRKAEQADALYNHDKP' A
#
# COMPACT_ATOMS: atom_id res chain seq x y z
N MET A 1 -29.03 -1.23 -11.22
CA MET A 1 -29.00 -2.12 -10.05
C MET A 1 -29.80 -1.44 -8.94
N SER A 2 -31.08 -1.76 -8.83
CA SER A 2 -31.93 -1.33 -7.72
C SER A 2 -31.53 -2.08 -6.44
N ALA A 3 -31.70 -1.46 -5.27
CA ALA A 3 -31.43 -2.11 -3.99
C ALA A 3 -32.21 -3.44 -3.81
N GLY A 4 -33.40 -3.54 -4.42
CA GLY A 4 -34.19 -4.78 -4.44
C GLY A 4 -33.53 -5.91 -5.26
N GLU A 5 -32.88 -5.60 -6.37
CA GLU A 5 -32.17 -6.59 -7.20
C GLU A 5 -30.95 -7.14 -6.46
N LEU A 6 -30.23 -6.27 -5.74
CA LEU A 6 -29.09 -6.66 -4.90
C LEU A 6 -29.53 -7.62 -3.78
N LEU A 7 -30.63 -7.32 -3.09
CA LEU A 7 -31.20 -8.18 -2.05
C LEU A 7 -31.63 -9.53 -2.59
N LEU A 8 -32.30 -9.55 -3.76
CA LEU A 8 -32.73 -10.79 -4.39
C LEU A 8 -31.53 -11.67 -4.77
N THR A 9 -30.49 -11.05 -5.33
CA THR A 9 -29.26 -11.76 -5.72
C THR A 9 -28.53 -12.29 -4.50
N LEU A 10 -28.47 -11.53 -3.41
CA LEU A 10 -27.90 -11.98 -2.14
C LEU A 10 -28.67 -13.19 -1.58
N PHE A 11 -30.00 -13.17 -1.64
CA PHE A 11 -30.84 -14.29 -1.18
C PHE A 11 -30.58 -15.56 -1.99
N VAL A 12 -30.56 -15.45 -3.32
CA VAL A 12 -30.26 -16.57 -4.22
C VAL A 12 -28.87 -17.12 -3.95
N ALA A 13 -27.86 -16.25 -3.82
CA ALA A 13 -26.50 -16.66 -3.49
C ALA A 13 -26.42 -17.37 -2.13
N LEU A 14 -27.11 -16.87 -1.11
CA LEU A 14 -27.12 -17.46 0.23
C LEU A 14 -27.77 -18.85 0.24
N ILE A 15 -28.82 -19.06 -0.58
CA ILE A 15 -29.46 -20.37 -0.73
C ILE A 15 -28.54 -21.35 -1.47
N VAL A 16 -27.91 -20.92 -2.57
CA VAL A 16 -27.05 -21.78 -3.40
C VAL A 16 -25.75 -22.15 -2.69
N PHE A 17 -25.07 -21.18 -2.07
CA PHE A 17 -23.80 -21.42 -1.37
C PHE A 17 -24.00 -21.90 0.07
N GLY A 18 -25.14 -21.62 0.67
CA GLY A 18 -25.44 -21.88 2.07
C GLY A 18 -24.81 -20.82 3.01
N PRO A 19 -25.55 -20.36 4.04
CA PRO A 19 -25.07 -19.31 4.95
C PRO A 19 -23.81 -19.70 5.73
N ASN A 20 -23.56 -21.00 5.90
CA ASN A 20 -22.40 -21.51 6.64
C ASN A 20 -21.09 -21.46 5.83
N LYS A 21 -21.13 -21.39 4.49
CA LYS A 21 -19.92 -21.43 3.64
C LYS A 21 -19.34 -20.05 3.34
N LEU A 22 -20.17 -19.01 3.30
CA LEU A 22 -19.75 -17.62 3.08
C LEU A 22 -18.75 -17.09 4.14
N PRO A 23 -18.99 -17.26 5.47
CA PRO A 23 -18.03 -16.78 6.47
C PRO A 23 -16.71 -17.56 6.43
N MET A 24 -16.76 -18.84 6.07
CA MET A 24 -15.57 -19.67 5.88
C MET A 24 -14.69 -19.10 4.75
N LEU A 25 -15.28 -18.85 3.58
CA LEU A 25 -14.58 -18.24 2.44
C LEU A 25 -14.05 -16.84 2.77
N ALA A 26 -14.85 -16.00 3.42
CA ALA A 26 -14.42 -14.67 3.85
C ALA A 26 -13.20 -14.73 4.78
N THR A 27 -13.18 -15.70 5.70
CA THR A 27 -12.04 -15.91 6.62
C THR A 27 -10.78 -16.33 5.87
N HIS A 28 -10.88 -17.26 4.91
CA HIS A 28 -9.75 -17.71 4.12
C HIS A 28 -9.23 -16.62 3.18
N MET A 29 -10.13 -15.92 2.47
CA MET A 29 -9.79 -14.79 1.61
C MET A 29 -9.18 -13.64 2.42
N GLY A 30 -9.71 -13.35 3.60
CA GLY A 30 -9.18 -12.33 4.50
C GLY A 30 -7.77 -12.64 4.99
N LYS A 31 -7.47 -13.91 5.31
CA LYS A 31 -6.11 -14.35 5.64
C LYS A 31 -5.16 -14.14 4.47
N LEU A 32 -5.58 -14.50 3.25
CA LEU A 32 -4.78 -14.31 2.03
C LEU A 32 -4.53 -12.81 1.76
N PHE A 33 -5.58 -11.98 1.83
CA PHE A 33 -5.46 -10.53 1.69
C PHE A 33 -4.52 -9.91 2.72
N ARG A 34 -4.56 -10.38 3.97
CA ARG A 34 -3.66 -9.90 5.03
C ARG A 34 -2.20 -10.20 4.71
N ILE A 35 -1.91 -11.37 4.15
CA ILE A 35 -0.55 -11.74 3.74
C ILE A 35 -0.11 -10.88 2.55
N LEU A 36 -0.98 -10.72 1.56
CA LEU A 36 -0.70 -9.91 0.37
C LEU A 36 -0.42 -8.45 0.75
N ASN A 37 -1.21 -7.89 1.68
CA ASN A 37 -1.04 -6.53 2.16
C ASN A 37 0.29 -6.36 2.93
N ARG A 38 0.68 -7.35 3.74
CA ARG A 38 1.99 -7.35 4.41
C ARG A 38 3.15 -7.39 3.41
N CYS A 39 3.02 -8.21 2.36
CA CYS A 39 4.04 -8.29 1.31
C CYS A 39 4.15 -6.95 0.55
N ARG A 40 3.00 -6.39 0.17
CA ARG A 40 2.93 -5.09 -0.51
C ARG A 40 3.54 -3.97 0.34
N ASN A 41 3.24 -3.91 1.63
CA ASN A 41 3.83 -2.91 2.51
C ASN A 41 5.35 -3.06 2.60
N ARG A 42 5.88 -4.28 2.75
CA ARG A 42 7.33 -4.50 2.75
C ARG A 42 8.01 -4.05 1.46
N LEU A 43 7.39 -4.31 0.31
CA LEU A 43 7.90 -3.84 -0.98
C LEU A 43 7.84 -2.32 -1.11
N ALA A 44 6.75 -1.71 -0.63
CA ALA A 44 6.61 -0.25 -0.62
C ALA A 44 7.64 0.41 0.31
N ASP A 45 7.85 -0.15 1.50
CA ASP A 45 8.83 0.34 2.48
C ASP A 45 10.25 0.23 1.91
N PHE A 46 10.60 -0.91 1.32
CA PHE A 46 11.90 -1.10 0.66
C PHE A 46 12.11 -0.10 -0.49
N TRP A 47 11.09 0.11 -1.32
CA TRP A 47 11.16 1.07 -2.42
C TRP A 47 11.33 2.51 -1.91
N GLN A 48 10.61 2.85 -0.85
CA GLN A 48 10.69 4.17 -0.21
C GLN A 48 12.07 4.40 0.42
N GLU A 49 12.64 3.39 1.05
CA GLU A 49 13.96 3.44 1.67
C GLU A 49 15.06 3.68 0.62
N GLN A 50 15.01 2.95 -0.50
CA GLN A 50 15.94 3.15 -1.62
C GLN A 50 15.82 4.56 -2.25
N LEU A 51 14.60 5.07 -2.44
CA LEU A 51 14.41 6.44 -2.93
C LEU A 51 14.95 7.49 -1.95
N ASN A 52 14.76 7.26 -0.65
CA ASN A 52 15.21 8.18 0.39
C ASN A 52 16.74 8.22 0.48
N GLU A 53 17.43 7.08 0.38
CA GLU A 53 18.89 7.03 0.32
C GLU A 53 19.44 7.85 -0.86
N GLN A 54 18.82 7.71 -2.03
CA GLN A 54 19.23 8.46 -3.22
C GLN A 54 19.00 9.97 -3.05
N GLN A 55 17.85 10.37 -2.50
CA GLN A 55 17.57 11.77 -2.18
C GLN A 55 18.53 12.33 -1.13
N LEU A 56 18.90 11.54 -0.13
CA LEU A 56 19.82 11.98 0.92
C LEU A 56 21.19 12.32 0.32
N GLN A 57 21.72 11.46 -0.56
CA GLN A 57 23.00 11.72 -1.24
C GLN A 57 22.98 12.99 -2.10
N ASP A 58 21.89 13.21 -2.83
CA ASP A 58 21.75 14.41 -3.66
C ASP A 58 21.60 15.68 -2.81
N ASN A 59 20.90 15.60 -1.69
CA ASN A 59 20.78 16.72 -0.75
C ASN A 59 22.12 17.05 -0.09
N THR A 60 22.91 16.05 0.30
CA THR A 60 24.25 16.28 0.87
C THR A 60 25.16 16.95 -0.14
N ARG A 61 25.17 16.50 -1.40
CA ARG A 61 25.95 17.15 -2.47
C ARG A 61 25.53 18.59 -2.72
N LYS A 62 24.22 18.88 -2.71
CA LYS A 62 23.71 20.25 -2.86
C LYS A 62 24.09 21.13 -1.68
N ALA A 63 24.05 20.60 -0.46
CA ALA A 63 24.47 21.32 0.74
C ALA A 63 25.96 21.65 0.68
N GLU A 64 26.82 20.69 0.32
CA GLU A 64 28.27 20.91 0.16
C GLU A 64 28.59 21.97 -0.91
N GLN A 65 27.86 21.98 -2.02
CA GLN A 65 28.01 22.99 -3.07
C GLN A 65 27.57 24.38 -2.59
N ALA A 66 26.45 24.47 -1.86
CA ALA A 66 25.97 25.73 -1.29
C ALA A 66 26.95 26.29 -0.25
N ASP A 67 27.52 25.43 0.59
CA ASP A 67 28.54 25.82 1.58
C ASP A 67 29.85 26.28 0.91
N ALA A 68 30.25 25.63 -0.18
CA ALA A 68 31.41 26.06 -0.97
C ALA A 68 31.19 27.44 -1.61
N LEU A 69 29.99 27.68 -2.15
CA LEU A 69 29.58 29.00 -2.67
C LEU A 69 29.59 30.07 -1.58
N TYR A 70 29.03 29.79 -0.40
CA TYR A 70 29.00 30.75 0.71
C TYR A 70 30.40 31.09 1.24
N ASN A 71 31.31 30.11 1.29
CA ASN A 71 32.69 30.36 1.68
C ASN A 71 33.49 31.14 0.61
N HIS A 72 33.09 31.07 -0.66
CA HIS A 72 33.71 31.82 -1.75
C HIS A 72 33.23 33.29 -1.81
N ASP A 73 31.98 33.56 -1.41
CA ASP A 73 31.36 34.90 -1.40
C ASP A 73 31.60 35.68 -0.08
N LYS A 74 32.48 35.17 0.79
CA LYS A 74 32.84 35.82 2.05
C LYS A 74 33.93 36.88 1.79
N PRO A 75 33.70 38.17 2.14
CA PRO A 75 34.65 39.27 1.87
C PRO A 75 35.94 39.17 2.68
#